data_AF-A0A4P7FAF2-F1
#
_entry.id   AF-A0A4P7FAF2-F1
#
_cell.length_a   1.000
_cell.length_b   1.000
_cell.length_c   1.000
_cell.angle_alpha   90.00
_cell.angle_beta   90.00
_cell.angle_gamma   90.00
#
_symmetry.space_group_name_H-M   'P 1'
#
loop_
_entity.id
_entity.type
_entity.pdbx_description
1 polymer ?
#
loop_
_entity_poly.entity_id
_entity_poly.type
_entity_poly.pdbx_seq_one_letter_code
_entity_poly.pdbx_strand_id
1 'polypeptide(L)'
;MGIDILVHAGSDEAFIAWSSEFIPDCRGFVLRRRVKRGPGSAPSPNTLTAPDPEGFVEEIVASWVGFADGPDVPEGTREPTTIWPIQKYLWSDFAVNAGDVVSYQVGAMVGPRNALREETGLASPWSPDVGIGAMTEGRMSCFFNRGIVASQWLARLLPSDPDPKKDSTAKGEKLTEIIATPGDTVRNFLAGPLREKLVSLLDDAKSSKGHVYAALFELGDPELIPLLKLLRKRAHIVLGNGSVKKKGDDENADARQELAEVCDVRDRFSAPRALAHNKFLIICDADKNPLAVWTGSTNWTVTGLCTQANNGLVIENPAVASAYLDQWKAIAKAADDTPQSLKAENETPHKIARAKGLTLWFTPMTEPNDLEQAGELIANAKNGILFLMFNPGPRGTLLNDIIELAAPSSQNFNPDLYIQGVVNQNPGTAKNPVTLFNRGDRIEANADVVLPAAINERLKFWTKELLKLPTAHAMVHSKVIVIDPFGERPVLMTGSHNMGPRASGVNDENFVIIEGNGELASEYATKIMEIYNQYRWRASRQTAPEAQRWSGLADNDAWQIGAPGADAKTQSYDKRRLRELAFWFGKS
;
A
#
# COMPACT_ATOMS: atom_id res chain seq x y z
N MET A 1 -18.83 31.14 1.97
CA MET A 1 -18.16 30.02 2.66
C MET A 1 -17.79 29.03 1.58
N GLY A 2 -16.50 28.71 1.46
CA GLY A 2 -15.95 27.96 0.32
C GLY A 2 -15.66 26.51 0.69
N ILE A 3 -15.33 25.70 -0.32
CA ILE A 3 -14.81 24.36 -0.15
C ILE A 3 -13.35 24.44 0.29
N ASP A 4 -12.98 23.76 1.37
CA ASP A 4 -11.58 23.58 1.78
C ASP A 4 -11.01 22.33 1.13
N ILE A 5 -9.77 22.37 0.68
CA ILE A 5 -9.10 21.26 -0.01
C ILE A 5 -7.72 21.00 0.58
N LEU A 6 -7.34 19.72 0.62
CA LEU A 6 -6.00 19.26 0.95
C LEU A 6 -5.60 18.13 -0.01
N VAL A 7 -4.33 18.12 -0.40
CA VAL A 7 -3.78 17.13 -1.32
C VAL A 7 -2.56 16.50 -0.66
N HIS A 8 -2.59 15.18 -0.56
CA HIS A 8 -1.49 14.34 -0.09
C HIS A 8 -0.90 13.61 -1.29
N ALA A 9 0.41 13.77 -1.50
CA ALA A 9 1.12 13.03 -2.54
C ALA A 9 1.27 11.56 -2.12
N GLY A 10 1.07 10.66 -3.08
CA GLY A 10 1.45 9.25 -2.99
C GLY A 10 2.71 8.97 -3.80
N SER A 11 3.00 7.68 -3.99
CA SER A 11 4.16 7.23 -4.78
C SER A 11 3.94 7.33 -6.29
N ASP A 12 2.71 7.04 -6.74
CA ASP A 12 2.26 7.07 -8.14
C ASP A 12 0.79 7.50 -8.25
N GLU A 13 0.27 8.14 -7.22
CA GLU A 13 -1.11 8.57 -7.07
C GLU A 13 -1.17 9.88 -6.25
N ALA A 14 -2.31 10.56 -6.27
CA ALA A 14 -2.61 11.65 -5.34
C ALA A 14 -3.86 11.32 -4.53
N PHE A 15 -3.87 11.67 -3.24
CA PHE A 15 -5.05 11.57 -2.39
C PHE A 15 -5.55 12.96 -2.05
N ILE A 16 -6.80 13.25 -2.45
CA ILE A 16 -7.43 14.54 -2.29
C ILE A 16 -8.53 14.40 -1.25
N ALA A 17 -8.48 15.27 -0.24
CA ALA A 17 -9.53 15.45 0.76
C ALA A 17 -10.12 16.84 0.63
N TRP A 18 -11.44 16.98 0.78
CA TRP A 18 -12.08 18.28 0.85
C TRP A 18 -13.22 18.30 1.86
N SER A 19 -13.58 19.49 2.33
CA SER A 19 -14.77 19.69 3.16
C SER A 19 -15.62 20.83 2.62
N SER A 20 -16.92 20.73 2.83
CA SER A 20 -17.89 21.77 2.49
C SER A 20 -18.97 21.82 3.56
N GLU A 21 -19.61 22.97 3.70
CA GLU A 21 -20.95 23.01 4.27
C GLU A 21 -21.93 22.30 3.34
N PHE A 22 -23.18 22.09 3.80
CA PHE A 22 -24.23 21.56 2.96
C PHE A 22 -24.54 22.53 1.81
N ILE A 23 -24.51 22.02 0.58
CA ILE A 23 -24.82 22.78 -0.63
C ILE A 23 -26.17 22.29 -1.18
N PRO A 24 -27.23 23.12 -1.15
CA PRO A 24 -28.51 22.76 -1.74
C PRO A 24 -28.38 22.38 -3.22
N ASP A 25 -29.13 21.37 -3.65
CA ASP A 25 -29.15 20.86 -5.03
C ASP A 25 -27.81 20.29 -5.54
N CYS A 26 -26.81 20.10 -4.68
CA CYS A 26 -25.52 19.54 -5.07
C CYS A 26 -25.63 18.05 -5.43
N ARG A 27 -25.28 17.70 -6.67
CA ARG A 27 -25.22 16.31 -7.15
C ARG A 27 -23.82 15.71 -7.08
N GLY A 28 -22.85 16.46 -6.60
CA GLY A 28 -21.48 16.02 -6.42
C GLY A 28 -20.49 17.12 -6.76
N PHE A 29 -19.22 16.74 -6.74
CA PHE A 29 -18.13 17.67 -7.00
C PHE A 29 -17.45 17.40 -8.34
N VAL A 30 -17.11 18.48 -9.05
CA VAL A 30 -16.13 18.46 -10.13
C VAL A 30 -14.74 18.59 -9.52
N LEU A 31 -13.79 17.81 -10.02
CA LEU A 31 -12.39 17.88 -9.62
C LEU A 31 -11.55 18.25 -10.83
N ARG A 32 -10.83 19.37 -10.72
CA ARG A 32 -9.84 19.82 -11.68
C ARG A 32 -8.44 19.54 -11.19
N ARG A 33 -7.55 19.32 -12.13
CA ARG A 33 -6.12 19.12 -11.90
C ARG A 33 -5.34 20.06 -12.81
N ARG A 34 -4.44 20.85 -12.24
CA ARG A 34 -3.28 21.39 -12.95
C ARG A 34 -2.17 20.37 -12.82
N VAL A 35 -1.55 20.01 -13.94
CA VAL A 35 -0.47 19.01 -13.95
C VAL A 35 0.65 19.41 -14.89
N LYS A 36 1.87 19.35 -14.37
CA LYS A 36 3.10 19.32 -15.14
C LYS A 36 3.58 17.87 -15.20
N ARG A 37 3.48 17.29 -16.39
CA ARG A 37 3.74 15.86 -16.61
C ARG A 37 5.23 15.55 -16.53
N GLY A 38 5.58 14.57 -15.71
CA GLY A 38 6.91 13.97 -15.66
C GLY A 38 7.16 13.04 -16.85
N PRO A 39 8.42 12.60 -17.06
CA PRO A 39 8.76 11.65 -18.11
C PRO A 39 7.92 10.37 -18.03
N GLY A 40 7.32 9.96 -19.15
CA GLY A 40 6.51 8.73 -19.23
C GLY A 40 5.07 8.88 -18.73
N SER A 41 4.68 10.01 -18.13
CA SER A 41 3.30 10.26 -17.73
C SER A 41 2.41 10.58 -18.94
N ALA A 42 1.31 9.84 -19.09
CA ALA A 42 0.42 9.95 -20.24
C ALA A 42 -0.49 11.20 -20.15
N PRO A 43 -0.79 11.87 -21.27
CA PRO A 43 -1.72 13.00 -21.28
C PRO A 43 -3.17 12.54 -21.01
N SER A 44 -3.98 13.41 -20.42
CA SER A 44 -5.40 13.15 -20.24
C SER A 44 -6.20 13.46 -21.51
N PRO A 45 -7.21 12.64 -21.89
CA PRO A 45 -8.16 13.01 -22.93
C PRO A 45 -9.07 14.18 -22.52
N ASN A 46 -9.09 14.56 -21.24
CA ASN A 46 -9.88 15.66 -20.69
C ASN A 46 -9.02 16.92 -20.45
N THR A 47 -7.99 17.13 -21.27
CA THR A 47 -7.13 18.32 -21.21
C THR A 47 -7.89 19.54 -21.76
N LEU A 48 -7.93 20.62 -20.98
CA LEU A 48 -8.65 21.85 -21.28
C LEU A 48 -7.77 22.92 -21.92
N THR A 49 -6.49 22.95 -21.57
CA THR A 49 -5.58 24.02 -21.97
C THR A 49 -4.32 23.46 -22.65
N ALA A 50 -3.70 24.29 -23.50
CA ALA A 50 -2.32 24.06 -23.89
C ALA A 50 -1.41 24.29 -22.67
N PRO A 51 -0.19 23.69 -22.65
CA PRO A 51 0.76 23.95 -21.58
C PRO A 51 1.04 25.44 -21.40
N ASP A 52 0.98 25.91 -20.16
CA ASP A 52 1.39 27.26 -19.78
C ASP A 52 2.93 27.43 -19.85
N PRO A 53 3.50 28.64 -19.65
CA PRO A 53 4.94 28.84 -19.71
C PRO A 53 5.77 28.00 -18.73
N GLU A 54 5.15 27.50 -17.65
CA GLU A 54 5.78 26.63 -16.65
C GLU A 54 5.61 25.14 -16.97
N GLY A 55 4.80 24.82 -17.99
CA GLY A 55 4.53 23.49 -18.51
C GLY A 55 3.30 22.82 -17.91
N PHE A 56 2.44 23.54 -17.18
CA PHE A 56 1.21 22.98 -16.63
C PHE A 56 0.08 23.00 -17.66
N VAL A 57 -0.69 21.93 -17.67
CA VAL A 57 -2.00 21.86 -18.34
C VAL A 57 -3.11 21.73 -17.30
N GLU A 58 -4.29 22.24 -17.63
CA GLU A 58 -5.50 22.01 -16.84
C GLU A 58 -6.29 20.83 -17.42
N GLU A 59 -6.77 19.95 -16.54
CA GLU A 59 -7.51 18.76 -16.91
C GLU A 59 -8.72 18.57 -15.98
N ILE A 60 -9.80 17.99 -16.51
CA ILE A 60 -10.91 17.53 -15.67
C ILE A 60 -10.68 16.07 -15.30
N VAL A 61 -10.61 15.80 -14.00
CA VAL A 61 -10.53 14.42 -13.48
C VAL A 61 -11.79 13.67 -13.88
N ALA A 62 -11.62 12.42 -14.25
CA ALA A 62 -12.68 11.58 -14.76
C ALA A 62 -13.15 10.56 -13.72
N SER A 63 -14.41 10.12 -13.82
CA SER A 63 -15.00 9.07 -12.99
C SER A 63 -15.59 7.96 -13.86
N TRP A 64 -15.79 6.79 -13.26
CA TRP A 64 -16.33 5.59 -13.92
C TRP A 64 -17.77 5.27 -13.50
N VAL A 65 -18.44 6.22 -12.82
CA VAL A 65 -19.73 5.98 -12.17
C VAL A 65 -20.70 7.07 -12.53
N GLY A 66 -21.76 6.72 -13.25
CA GLY A 66 -22.87 7.62 -13.54
C GLY A 66 -24.01 7.55 -12.52
N PHE A 67 -25.07 8.32 -12.78
CA PHE A 67 -26.29 8.34 -11.98
C PHE A 67 -27.04 7.00 -12.04
N ALA A 68 -27.61 6.59 -10.91
CA ALA A 68 -28.31 5.32 -10.78
C ALA A 68 -29.47 5.18 -11.78
N ASP A 69 -30.24 6.25 -11.95
CA ASP A 69 -31.37 6.39 -12.89
C ASP A 69 -30.94 6.89 -14.28
N GLY A 70 -29.63 7.02 -14.53
CA GLY A 70 -29.07 7.34 -15.84
C GLY A 70 -29.26 6.20 -16.86
N PRO A 71 -28.98 6.44 -18.16
CA PRO A 71 -29.01 5.39 -19.17
C PRO A 71 -27.96 4.32 -18.87
N ASP A 72 -28.15 3.14 -19.46
CA ASP A 72 -27.10 2.13 -19.50
C ASP A 72 -25.98 2.59 -20.43
N VAL A 73 -24.74 2.27 -20.05
CA VAL A 73 -23.53 2.68 -20.77
C VAL A 73 -22.64 1.45 -21.03
N PRO A 74 -21.80 1.48 -22.09
CA PRO A 74 -20.81 0.43 -22.30
C PRO A 74 -19.90 0.24 -21.07
N GLU A 75 -19.42 -0.99 -20.87
CA GLU A 75 -18.49 -1.28 -19.79
C GLU A 75 -17.19 -0.48 -19.94
N GLY A 76 -16.67 0.05 -18.82
CA GLY A 76 -15.44 0.83 -18.83
C GLY A 76 -15.61 2.28 -19.31
N THR A 77 -16.84 2.70 -19.64
CA THR A 77 -17.16 4.11 -19.91
C THR A 77 -16.66 4.99 -18.77
N ARG A 78 -16.06 6.11 -19.15
CA ARG A 78 -15.47 7.07 -18.24
C ARG A 78 -15.85 8.46 -18.73
N GLU A 79 -16.35 9.29 -17.82
CA GLU A 79 -16.78 10.66 -18.12
C GLU A 79 -16.04 11.65 -17.21
N PRO A 80 -15.84 12.91 -17.65
CA PRO A 80 -15.33 13.97 -16.77
C PRO A 80 -16.27 14.17 -15.58
N THR A 81 -15.72 14.62 -14.45
CA THR A 81 -16.50 14.86 -13.22
C THR A 81 -17.47 16.04 -13.31
N THR A 82 -17.47 16.78 -14.42
CA THR A 82 -18.55 17.71 -14.78
C THR A 82 -19.81 17.01 -15.27
N ILE A 83 -19.71 15.77 -15.78
CA ILE A 83 -20.82 14.94 -16.24
C ILE A 83 -21.18 13.91 -15.18
N TRP A 84 -20.18 13.24 -14.62
CA TRP A 84 -20.33 12.24 -13.55
C TRP A 84 -19.60 12.70 -12.27
N PRO A 85 -20.25 13.58 -11.48
CA PRO A 85 -19.60 14.24 -10.36
C PRO A 85 -19.31 13.30 -9.19
N ILE A 86 -18.34 13.67 -8.36
CA ILE A 86 -17.90 12.87 -7.22
C ILE A 86 -18.85 13.10 -6.04
N GLN A 87 -19.54 12.04 -5.59
CA GLN A 87 -20.37 12.05 -4.37
C GLN A 87 -19.60 11.50 -3.16
N LYS A 88 -18.42 12.07 -2.90
CA LYS A 88 -17.51 11.76 -1.80
C LYS A 88 -16.79 13.03 -1.39
N TYR A 89 -16.01 12.94 -0.31
CA TYR A 89 -15.14 14.02 0.18
C TYR A 89 -13.65 13.60 0.21
N LEU A 90 -13.38 12.37 -0.22
CA LEU A 90 -12.05 11.79 -0.36
C LEU A 90 -11.96 11.13 -1.74
N TRP A 91 -10.84 11.32 -2.42
CA TRP A 91 -10.62 10.79 -3.76
C TRP A 91 -9.16 10.41 -3.96
N SER A 92 -8.93 9.26 -4.57
CA SER A 92 -7.61 8.86 -5.06
C SER A 92 -7.57 9.06 -6.56
N ASP A 93 -6.65 9.91 -7.02
CA ASP A 93 -6.38 10.13 -8.43
C ASP A 93 -5.23 9.23 -8.90
N PHE A 94 -5.58 8.23 -9.70
CA PHE A 94 -4.65 7.27 -10.32
C PHE A 94 -4.22 7.67 -11.74
N ALA A 95 -4.57 8.87 -12.20
CA ALA A 95 -4.20 9.38 -13.52
C ALA A 95 -3.00 10.36 -13.46
N VAL A 96 -2.22 10.28 -12.39
CA VAL A 96 -0.90 10.91 -12.21
C VAL A 96 0.16 9.81 -12.11
N ASN A 97 1.43 10.17 -12.24
CA ASN A 97 2.55 9.23 -12.07
C ASN A 97 3.67 9.88 -11.26
N ALA A 98 4.59 9.06 -10.74
CA ALA A 98 5.82 9.55 -10.12
C ALA A 98 6.55 10.57 -11.02
N GLY A 99 6.96 11.69 -10.46
CA GLY A 99 7.59 12.80 -11.18
C GLY A 99 6.62 13.84 -11.75
N ASP A 100 5.30 13.60 -11.73
CA ASP A 100 4.32 14.66 -11.98
C ASP A 100 4.34 15.70 -10.85
N VAL A 101 4.07 16.95 -11.19
CA VAL A 101 3.75 18.02 -10.21
C VAL A 101 2.29 18.43 -10.43
N VAL A 102 1.49 18.43 -9.36
CA VAL A 102 0.04 18.60 -9.44
C VAL A 102 -0.51 19.56 -8.41
N SER A 103 -1.55 20.29 -8.79
CA SER A 103 -2.45 21.00 -7.88
C SER A 103 -3.91 20.75 -8.29
N TYR A 104 -4.82 20.81 -7.32
CA TYR A 104 -6.23 20.45 -7.50
C TYR A 104 -7.16 21.58 -7.10
N GLN A 105 -8.33 21.61 -7.73
CA GLN A 105 -9.44 22.48 -7.34
C GLN A 105 -10.74 21.69 -7.37
N VAL A 106 -11.57 21.89 -6.35
CA VAL A 106 -12.89 21.25 -6.22
C VAL A 106 -13.98 22.30 -6.45
N GLY A 107 -14.95 21.99 -7.30
CA GLY A 107 -16.15 22.80 -7.53
C GLY A 107 -17.43 22.00 -7.27
N ALA A 108 -18.53 22.66 -6.93
CA ALA A 108 -19.82 22.00 -6.71
C ALA A 108 -20.64 21.94 -8.00
N MET A 109 -21.18 20.76 -8.34
CA MET A 109 -22.12 20.57 -9.45
C MET A 109 -23.55 20.55 -8.91
N VAL A 110 -24.36 21.53 -9.29
CA VAL A 110 -25.73 21.73 -8.79
C VAL A 110 -26.77 21.60 -9.90
N GLY A 111 -28.02 21.33 -9.51
CA GLY A 111 -29.15 21.13 -10.42
C GLY A 111 -29.44 19.65 -10.71
N PRO A 112 -30.46 19.34 -11.51
CA PRO A 112 -30.79 17.96 -11.85
C PRO A 112 -29.71 17.32 -12.74
N ARG A 113 -29.55 16.00 -12.70
CA ARG A 113 -28.50 15.28 -13.46
C ARG A 113 -28.44 15.57 -14.96
N ASN A 114 -29.56 15.97 -15.57
CA ASN A 114 -29.67 16.27 -16.99
C ASN A 114 -29.44 17.76 -17.34
N ALA A 115 -29.21 18.60 -16.34
CA ALA A 115 -28.90 20.02 -16.48
C ALA A 115 -27.94 20.49 -15.38
N LEU A 116 -26.90 19.68 -15.11
CA LEU A 116 -25.86 20.03 -14.14
C LEU A 116 -25.16 21.32 -14.57
N ARG A 117 -24.98 22.21 -13.61
CA ARG A 117 -24.15 23.41 -13.74
C ARG A 117 -23.18 23.49 -12.58
N GLU A 118 -22.00 24.02 -12.83
CA GLU A 118 -21.09 24.32 -11.74
C GLU A 118 -21.53 25.58 -11.00
N GLU A 119 -21.41 25.57 -9.68
CA GLU A 119 -21.52 26.76 -8.85
C GLU A 119 -20.13 27.33 -8.58
N THR A 120 -19.63 28.14 -9.52
CA THR A 120 -18.24 28.64 -9.51
C THR A 120 -17.93 29.51 -8.30
N GLY A 121 -18.93 30.13 -7.68
CA GLY A 121 -18.77 30.92 -6.45
C GLY A 121 -18.42 30.09 -5.22
N LEU A 122 -18.55 28.75 -5.28
CA LEU A 122 -18.24 27.82 -4.20
C LEU A 122 -16.96 27.02 -4.43
N ALA A 123 -16.27 27.23 -5.55
CA ALA A 123 -15.03 26.51 -5.84
C ALA A 123 -13.98 26.76 -4.75
N SER A 124 -13.21 25.72 -4.43
CA SER A 124 -12.05 25.85 -3.56
C SER A 124 -10.99 26.74 -4.20
N PRO A 125 -10.04 27.30 -3.43
CA PRO A 125 -8.77 27.70 -4.02
C PRO A 125 -8.11 26.47 -4.68
N TRP A 126 -7.18 26.74 -5.61
CA TRP A 126 -6.23 25.70 -6.02
C TRP A 126 -5.38 25.30 -4.81
N SER A 127 -5.15 24.00 -4.64
CA SER A 127 -4.18 23.51 -3.66
C SER A 127 -2.77 24.01 -4.00
N PRO A 128 -1.83 23.99 -3.05
CA PRO A 128 -0.42 24.07 -3.37
C PRO A 128 -0.01 22.98 -4.37
N ASP A 129 1.05 23.24 -5.12
CA ASP A 129 1.67 22.25 -5.99
C ASP A 129 2.37 21.18 -5.15
N VAL A 130 2.13 19.91 -5.48
CA VAL A 130 2.78 18.76 -4.84
C VAL A 130 3.43 17.86 -5.89
N GLY A 131 4.63 17.35 -5.57
CA GLY A 131 5.33 16.38 -6.42
C GLY A 131 4.94 14.95 -6.06
N ILE A 132 4.60 14.14 -7.06
CA ILE A 132 4.23 12.73 -6.86
C ILE A 132 5.49 11.85 -6.81
N GLY A 133 5.57 10.97 -5.81
CA GLY A 133 6.70 10.05 -5.62
C GLY A 133 8.03 10.76 -5.32
N ALA A 134 7.97 11.91 -4.64
CA ALA A 134 9.16 12.68 -4.30
C ALA A 134 10.02 11.97 -3.25
N MET A 135 11.32 12.27 -3.22
CA MET A 135 12.18 11.82 -2.12
C MET A 135 11.94 12.71 -0.91
N THR A 136 11.71 12.09 0.25
CA THR A 136 11.38 12.76 1.51
C THR A 136 12.62 12.98 2.38
N GLU A 137 12.43 13.61 3.55
CA GLU A 137 13.48 13.83 4.54
C GLU A 137 14.27 12.54 4.87
N GLY A 138 15.58 12.68 5.09
CA GLY A 138 16.46 11.53 5.33
C GLY A 138 16.81 10.75 4.06
N ARG A 139 16.45 11.28 2.88
CA ARG A 139 16.62 10.65 1.56
C ARG A 139 15.94 9.30 1.47
N MET A 140 14.64 9.30 1.80
CA MET A 140 13.81 8.10 1.82
C MET A 140 12.72 8.20 0.76
N SER A 141 12.46 7.07 0.09
CA SER A 141 11.40 6.95 -0.90
C SER A 141 10.68 5.62 -0.73
N CYS A 142 9.36 5.65 -0.80
CA CYS A 142 8.54 4.44 -0.79
C CYS A 142 8.12 4.05 -2.20
N PHE A 143 7.92 2.75 -2.40
CA PHE A 143 7.48 2.20 -3.68
C PHE A 143 6.48 1.08 -3.42
N PHE A 144 5.45 1.00 -4.25
CA PHE A 144 4.45 -0.04 -4.17
C PHE A 144 4.25 -0.67 -5.53
N ASN A 145 3.90 -1.95 -5.53
CA ASN A 145 3.30 -2.55 -6.70
C ASN A 145 1.80 -2.24 -6.68
N ARG A 146 1.12 -2.42 -7.81
CA ARG A 146 -0.34 -2.26 -7.83
C ARG A 146 -1.01 -3.47 -7.21
N GLY A 147 -0.51 -4.68 -7.49
CA GLY A 147 -0.64 -5.89 -6.66
C GLY A 147 -2.05 -6.37 -6.26
N ILE A 148 -3.12 -5.65 -6.59
CA ILE A 148 -4.51 -5.95 -6.27
C ILE A 148 -5.16 -6.59 -7.49
N VAL A 149 -5.23 -7.91 -7.49
CA VAL A 149 -5.90 -8.70 -8.55
C VAL A 149 -7.39 -8.35 -8.64
N ALA A 150 -8.03 -8.06 -7.50
CA ALA A 150 -9.41 -7.61 -7.42
C ALA A 150 -9.56 -6.13 -7.85
N SER A 151 -9.20 -5.81 -9.09
CA SER A 151 -9.33 -4.48 -9.67
C SER A 151 -10.07 -4.52 -11.02
N GLN A 152 -10.85 -3.48 -11.31
CA GLN A 152 -11.59 -3.38 -12.57
C GLN A 152 -10.67 -3.30 -13.79
N TRP A 153 -9.46 -2.76 -13.63
CA TRP A 153 -8.49 -2.73 -14.72
C TRP A 153 -8.11 -4.15 -15.15
N LEU A 154 -7.76 -5.02 -14.20
CA LEU A 154 -7.43 -6.41 -14.50
C LEU A 154 -8.67 -7.18 -14.94
N ALA A 155 -9.83 -6.93 -14.31
CA ALA A 155 -11.07 -7.62 -14.64
C ALA A 155 -11.49 -7.43 -16.11
N ARG A 156 -11.18 -6.28 -16.71
CA ARG A 156 -11.41 -6.02 -18.15
C ARG A 156 -10.51 -6.83 -19.09
N LEU A 157 -9.43 -7.43 -18.59
CA LEU A 157 -8.60 -8.37 -19.33
C LEU A 157 -9.15 -9.82 -19.24
N LEU A 158 -10.06 -10.08 -18.30
CA LEU A 158 -10.64 -11.40 -18.06
C LEU A 158 -11.89 -11.63 -18.92
N PRO A 159 -12.33 -12.89 -19.12
CA PRO A 159 -13.63 -13.19 -19.69
C PRO A 159 -14.75 -12.52 -18.89
N SER A 160 -15.91 -12.24 -19.52
CA SER A 160 -17.04 -11.56 -18.88
C SER A 160 -17.61 -12.28 -17.64
N ASP A 161 -17.39 -13.59 -17.53
CA ASP A 161 -17.68 -14.39 -16.34
C ASP A 161 -16.44 -15.20 -15.97
N PRO A 162 -15.48 -14.60 -15.24
CA PRO A 162 -14.25 -15.30 -14.88
C PRO A 162 -14.54 -16.41 -13.87
N ASP A 163 -14.08 -17.62 -14.18
CA ASP A 163 -14.06 -18.74 -13.23
C ASP A 163 -12.94 -18.49 -12.21
N PRO A 164 -13.23 -18.39 -10.90
CA PRO A 164 -12.23 -18.12 -9.88
C PRO A 164 -11.17 -19.23 -9.74
N LYS A 165 -11.37 -20.38 -10.38
CA LYS A 165 -10.42 -21.49 -10.44
C LYS A 165 -9.53 -21.46 -11.69
N LYS A 166 -9.82 -20.58 -12.64
CA LYS A 166 -9.03 -20.41 -13.88
C LYS A 166 -8.26 -19.11 -13.83
N ASP A 167 -7.14 -19.09 -14.52
CA ASP A 167 -6.28 -17.92 -14.69
C ASP A 167 -6.28 -17.40 -16.13
N SER A 168 -7.30 -17.74 -16.93
CA SER A 168 -7.34 -17.38 -18.35
C SER A 168 -7.89 -15.97 -18.59
N THR A 169 -7.29 -15.23 -19.53
CA THR A 169 -7.78 -13.94 -20.04
C THR A 169 -8.93 -14.13 -21.04
N ALA A 170 -9.59 -13.04 -21.44
CA ALA A 170 -10.60 -13.05 -22.51
C ALA A 170 -10.07 -13.58 -23.86
N LYS A 171 -8.74 -13.47 -24.08
CA LYS A 171 -8.06 -13.96 -25.28
C LYS A 171 -7.59 -15.42 -25.17
N GLY A 172 -7.84 -16.08 -24.03
CA GLY A 172 -7.42 -17.46 -23.78
C GLY A 172 -5.96 -17.60 -23.32
N GLU A 173 -5.26 -16.51 -23.07
CA GLU A 173 -3.89 -16.51 -22.51
C GLU A 173 -3.94 -16.79 -21.01
N LYS A 174 -2.91 -17.40 -20.43
CA LYS A 174 -2.85 -17.58 -18.98
C LYS A 174 -2.22 -16.36 -18.31
N LEU A 175 -2.89 -15.83 -17.30
CA LEU A 175 -2.39 -14.73 -16.51
C LEU A 175 -1.07 -15.11 -15.83
N THR A 176 -0.89 -16.38 -15.44
CA THR A 176 0.39 -16.89 -14.89
C THR A 176 1.54 -16.79 -15.88
N GLU A 177 1.31 -17.02 -17.17
CA GLU A 177 2.31 -16.88 -18.24
C GLU A 177 2.59 -15.40 -18.52
N ILE A 178 1.55 -14.56 -18.56
CA ILE A 178 1.65 -13.10 -18.73
C ILE A 178 2.53 -12.48 -17.64
N ILE A 179 2.22 -12.72 -16.36
CA ILE A 179 2.98 -12.12 -15.24
C ILE A 179 4.39 -12.69 -15.10
N ALA A 180 4.66 -13.86 -15.70
CA ALA A 180 5.99 -14.45 -15.78
C ALA A 180 6.78 -14.00 -17.02
N THR A 181 6.24 -13.13 -17.88
CA THR A 181 6.91 -12.67 -19.10
C THR A 181 7.50 -11.27 -18.91
N PRO A 182 8.84 -11.12 -18.77
CA PRO A 182 9.47 -9.80 -18.69
C PRO A 182 9.13 -8.93 -19.90
N GLY A 183 8.84 -7.65 -19.66
CA GLY A 183 8.46 -6.70 -20.71
C GLY A 183 6.98 -6.70 -21.11
N ASP A 184 6.19 -7.67 -20.64
CA ASP A 184 4.74 -7.66 -20.83
C ASP A 184 4.09 -6.43 -20.15
N THR A 185 3.15 -5.78 -20.83
CA THR A 185 2.53 -4.54 -20.35
C THR A 185 1.65 -4.76 -19.12
N VAL A 186 0.98 -5.90 -19.01
CA VAL A 186 0.16 -6.28 -17.86
C VAL A 186 1.04 -6.60 -16.66
N ARG A 187 2.12 -7.36 -16.88
CA ARG A 187 3.13 -7.61 -15.84
C ARG A 187 3.67 -6.29 -15.29
N ASN A 188 4.15 -5.41 -16.16
CA ASN A 188 4.77 -4.15 -15.75
C ASN A 188 3.77 -3.25 -15.02
N PHE A 189 2.52 -3.20 -15.48
CA PHE A 189 1.47 -2.44 -14.81
C PHE A 189 1.19 -2.97 -13.39
N LEU A 190 1.03 -4.29 -13.24
CA LEU A 190 0.77 -4.91 -11.93
C LEU A 190 1.95 -4.77 -10.97
N ALA A 191 3.17 -4.90 -11.49
CA ALA A 191 4.41 -4.82 -10.73
C ALA A 191 4.76 -3.38 -10.32
N GLY A 192 4.27 -2.39 -11.07
CA GLY A 192 4.26 -0.98 -10.71
C GLY A 192 5.65 -0.35 -10.45
N PRO A 193 5.66 0.84 -9.82
CA PRO A 193 6.90 1.57 -9.49
C PRO A 193 7.89 0.76 -8.65
N LEU A 194 7.40 -0.18 -7.83
CA LEU A 194 8.25 -1.06 -7.03
C LEU A 194 9.22 -1.88 -7.89
N ARG A 195 8.70 -2.53 -8.94
CA ARG A 195 9.54 -3.27 -9.89
C ARG A 195 10.49 -2.34 -10.61
N GLU A 196 10.00 -1.21 -11.12
CA GLU A 196 10.81 -0.25 -11.87
C GLU A 196 12.03 0.20 -11.06
N LYS A 197 11.84 0.51 -9.77
CA LYS A 197 12.95 0.88 -8.89
C LYS A 197 13.91 -0.28 -8.63
N LEU A 198 13.43 -1.50 -8.37
CA LEU A 198 14.30 -2.67 -8.19
C LEU A 198 15.17 -2.93 -9.42
N VAL A 199 14.58 -2.87 -10.62
CA VAL A 199 15.30 -3.02 -11.89
C VAL A 199 16.35 -1.92 -12.04
N SER A 200 15.96 -0.66 -11.84
CA SER A 200 16.89 0.49 -11.89
C SER A 200 18.06 0.33 -10.93
N LEU A 201 17.84 -0.10 -9.68
CA LEU A 201 18.92 -0.29 -8.72
C LEU A 201 19.95 -1.34 -9.16
N LEU A 202 19.48 -2.45 -9.75
CA LEU A 202 20.36 -3.50 -10.27
C LEU A 202 21.11 -3.06 -11.54
N ASP A 203 20.44 -2.36 -12.45
CA ASP A 203 21.06 -1.80 -13.65
C ASP A 203 22.07 -0.69 -13.34
N ASP A 204 21.80 0.15 -12.35
CA ASP A 204 22.71 1.20 -11.88
C ASP A 204 23.95 0.59 -11.24
N ALA A 205 23.79 -0.44 -10.39
CA ALA A 205 24.92 -1.16 -9.82
C ALA A 205 25.78 -1.81 -10.92
N LYS A 206 25.16 -2.38 -11.95
CA LYS A 206 25.87 -2.95 -13.11
C LYS A 206 26.64 -1.87 -13.87
N SER A 207 25.99 -0.76 -14.19
CA SER A 207 26.55 0.34 -14.99
C SER A 207 27.69 1.04 -14.28
N SER A 208 27.56 1.25 -12.96
CA SER A 208 28.58 1.84 -12.09
C SER A 208 29.69 0.86 -11.68
N LYS A 209 29.60 -0.41 -12.09
CA LYS A 209 30.48 -1.50 -11.62
C LYS A 209 30.43 -1.74 -10.11
N GLY A 210 29.38 -1.27 -9.44
CA GLY A 210 29.12 -1.43 -8.03
C GLY A 210 28.82 -2.87 -7.61
N HIS A 211 28.77 -3.06 -6.30
CA HIS A 211 28.43 -4.32 -5.64
C HIS A 211 27.01 -4.26 -5.08
N VAL A 212 26.36 -5.43 -5.02
CA VAL A 212 25.09 -5.58 -4.30
C VAL A 212 25.18 -6.71 -3.29
N TYR A 213 24.56 -6.51 -2.13
CA TYR A 213 24.44 -7.51 -1.08
C TYR A 213 22.96 -7.74 -0.78
N ALA A 214 22.45 -8.94 -1.08
CA ALA A 214 21.03 -9.26 -0.91
C ALA A 214 20.84 -10.34 0.16
N ALA A 215 19.82 -10.18 0.99
CA ALA A 215 19.29 -11.26 1.84
C ALA A 215 17.83 -11.48 1.45
N LEU A 216 17.55 -12.66 0.87
CA LEU A 216 16.29 -12.94 0.20
C LEU A 216 15.66 -14.23 0.74
N PHE A 217 14.38 -14.14 1.09
CA PHE A 217 13.56 -15.26 1.53
C PHE A 217 13.15 -16.18 0.37
N GLU A 218 12.57 -15.58 -0.67
CA GLU A 218 12.09 -16.24 -1.88
C GLU A 218 12.58 -15.44 -3.10
N LEU A 219 13.11 -16.15 -4.09
CA LEU A 219 13.63 -15.62 -5.34
C LEU A 219 13.22 -16.54 -6.49
N GLY A 220 12.41 -16.02 -7.40
CA GLY A 220 11.89 -16.77 -8.54
C GLY A 220 11.32 -15.87 -9.64
N ASP A 221 11.70 -14.59 -9.67
CA ASP A 221 11.28 -13.68 -10.72
C ASP A 221 12.20 -13.79 -11.97
N PRO A 222 11.62 -14.00 -13.17
CA PRO A 222 12.36 -14.24 -14.40
C PRO A 222 13.06 -13.00 -14.97
N GLU A 223 12.87 -11.82 -14.39
CA GLU A 223 13.60 -10.61 -14.75
C GLU A 223 14.71 -10.30 -13.75
N LEU A 224 14.42 -10.40 -12.45
CA LEU A 224 15.41 -10.07 -11.41
C LEU A 224 16.57 -11.07 -11.37
N ILE A 225 16.34 -12.36 -11.61
CA ILE A 225 17.41 -13.37 -11.65
C ILE A 225 18.44 -13.07 -12.75
N PRO A 226 18.06 -12.85 -14.02
CA PRO A 226 19.01 -12.42 -15.05
C PRO A 226 19.79 -11.14 -14.69
N LEU A 227 19.15 -10.14 -14.10
CA LEU A 227 19.82 -8.90 -13.69
C LEU A 227 20.90 -9.16 -12.63
N LEU A 228 20.62 -10.02 -11.65
CA LEU A 228 21.62 -10.46 -10.67
C LEU A 228 22.78 -11.21 -11.34
N LYS A 229 22.51 -12.10 -12.30
CA LYS A 229 23.55 -12.84 -13.04
C LYS A 229 24.51 -11.91 -13.79
N LEU A 230 24.01 -10.77 -14.31
CA LEU A 230 24.85 -9.77 -15.00
C LEU A 230 25.86 -9.08 -14.07
N LEU A 231 25.61 -9.05 -12.77
CA LEU A 231 26.55 -8.53 -11.77
C LEU A 231 27.68 -9.53 -11.44
N ARG A 232 27.51 -10.82 -11.77
CA ARG A 232 28.49 -11.89 -11.51
C ARG A 232 28.91 -11.90 -10.03
N LYS A 233 30.20 -12.06 -9.74
CA LYS A 233 30.77 -12.06 -8.37
C LYS A 233 30.65 -10.73 -7.61
N ARG A 234 30.00 -9.71 -8.18
CA ARG A 234 29.60 -8.48 -7.47
C ARG A 234 28.20 -8.55 -6.88
N ALA A 235 27.41 -9.57 -7.22
CA ALA A 235 26.19 -9.91 -6.51
C ALA A 235 26.51 -10.93 -5.41
N HIS A 236 26.37 -10.49 -4.17
CA HIS A 236 26.54 -11.28 -2.96
C HIS A 236 25.17 -11.59 -2.35
N ILE A 237 24.76 -12.85 -2.32
CA ILE A 237 23.37 -13.22 -2.03
C ILE A 237 23.35 -14.23 -0.90
N VAL A 238 22.68 -13.91 0.21
CA VAL A 238 22.24 -14.88 1.21
C VAL A 238 20.81 -15.26 0.85
N LEU A 239 20.60 -16.53 0.50
CA LEU A 239 19.32 -17.01 -0.02
C LEU A 239 18.74 -18.10 0.88
N GLY A 240 17.58 -17.81 1.46
CA GLY A 240 16.79 -18.75 2.24
C GLY A 240 16.26 -19.92 1.42
N ASN A 241 15.66 -20.91 2.08
CA ASN A 241 15.05 -22.07 1.42
C ASN A 241 13.52 -22.02 1.34
N GLY A 242 12.92 -20.83 1.50
CA GLY A 242 11.48 -20.61 1.45
C GLY A 242 10.71 -21.14 2.67
N SER A 243 9.41 -21.41 2.47
CA SER A 243 8.45 -21.86 3.50
C SER A 243 8.34 -23.40 3.58
N VAL A 244 9.45 -24.11 3.37
CA VAL A 244 9.42 -25.58 3.23
C VAL A 244 9.00 -26.30 4.51
N LYS A 245 8.34 -27.46 4.34
CA LYS A 245 7.85 -28.29 5.45
C LYS A 245 8.82 -29.38 5.88
N LYS A 246 9.79 -29.75 5.05
CA LYS A 246 10.75 -30.81 5.34
C LYS A 246 12.16 -30.25 5.26
N LYS A 247 13.03 -30.74 6.15
CA LYS A 247 14.45 -30.38 6.15
C LYS A 247 15.10 -30.84 4.83
N GLY A 248 15.81 -29.94 4.18
CA GLY A 248 16.52 -30.21 2.91
C GLY A 248 15.73 -29.85 1.65
N ASP A 249 14.42 -29.57 1.77
CA ASP A 249 13.67 -28.97 0.66
C ASP A 249 14.13 -27.51 0.46
N ASP A 250 14.05 -27.03 -0.79
CA ASP A 250 14.38 -25.65 -1.17
C ASP A 250 13.43 -25.16 -2.26
N GLU A 251 12.58 -24.18 -1.93
CA GLU A 251 11.69 -23.53 -2.90
C GLU A 251 12.44 -22.63 -3.89
N ASN A 252 13.70 -22.29 -3.58
CA ASN A 252 14.57 -21.47 -4.42
C ASN A 252 15.62 -22.29 -5.18
N ALA A 253 15.47 -23.62 -5.27
CA ALA A 253 16.49 -24.51 -5.82
C ALA A 253 16.96 -24.11 -7.23
N ASP A 254 16.02 -23.80 -8.12
CA ASP A 254 16.33 -23.40 -9.50
C ASP A 254 17.11 -22.07 -9.54
N ALA A 255 16.62 -21.05 -8.83
CA ALA A 255 17.28 -19.75 -8.75
C ALA A 255 18.68 -19.86 -8.12
N ARG A 256 18.82 -20.71 -7.08
CA ARG A 256 20.11 -20.97 -6.42
C ARG A 256 21.09 -21.62 -7.37
N GLN A 257 20.66 -22.64 -8.10
CA GLN A 257 21.49 -23.33 -9.09
C GLN A 257 22.00 -22.33 -10.14
N GLU A 258 21.10 -21.54 -10.73
CA GLU A 258 21.46 -20.56 -11.76
C GLU A 258 22.41 -19.47 -11.28
N LEU A 259 22.24 -19.00 -10.04
CA LEU A 259 23.05 -17.92 -9.49
C LEU A 259 24.39 -18.41 -8.96
N ALA A 260 24.47 -19.61 -8.39
CA ALA A 260 25.71 -20.16 -7.83
C ALA A 260 26.82 -20.30 -8.90
N GLU A 261 26.45 -20.51 -10.16
CA GLU A 261 27.39 -20.58 -11.28
C GLU A 261 28.19 -19.29 -11.49
N VAL A 262 27.58 -18.12 -11.23
CA VAL A 262 28.14 -16.81 -11.64
C VAL A 262 28.24 -15.78 -10.52
N CYS A 263 27.41 -15.87 -9.49
CA CYS A 263 27.32 -14.95 -8.35
C CYS A 263 28.01 -15.53 -7.10
N ASP A 264 28.07 -14.75 -6.02
CA ASP A 264 28.51 -15.20 -4.69
C ASP A 264 27.25 -15.52 -3.85
N VAL A 265 26.80 -16.77 -3.91
CA VAL A 265 25.59 -17.25 -3.21
C VAL A 265 25.98 -18.00 -1.95
N ARG A 266 25.30 -17.69 -0.84
CA ARG A 266 25.42 -18.34 0.47
C ARG A 266 24.06 -18.87 0.93
N ASP A 267 24.07 -20.04 1.54
CA ASP A 267 22.88 -20.71 2.02
C ASP A 267 22.46 -20.20 3.41
N ARG A 268 21.14 -20.17 3.62
CA ARG A 268 20.49 -19.87 4.89
C ARG A 268 19.25 -20.77 5.07
N PHE A 269 19.46 -22.08 5.17
CA PHE A 269 18.42 -23.11 5.18
C PHE A 269 17.81 -23.26 6.58
N SER A 270 17.18 -22.20 7.05
CA SER A 270 16.58 -22.14 8.38
C SER A 270 15.26 -22.94 8.48
N ALA A 271 14.54 -23.14 7.37
CA ALA A 271 13.27 -23.85 7.38
C ALA A 271 13.47 -25.38 7.46
N PRO A 272 12.57 -26.13 8.15
CA PRO A 272 11.28 -25.70 8.72
C PRO A 272 11.36 -25.10 10.13
N ARG A 273 12.56 -24.99 10.74
CA ARG A 273 12.74 -24.52 12.13
C ARG A 273 12.42 -23.02 12.28
N ALA A 274 12.88 -22.21 11.34
CA ALA A 274 12.66 -20.77 11.27
C ALA A 274 12.57 -20.33 9.81
N LEU A 275 12.17 -19.08 9.54
CA LEU A 275 12.22 -18.53 8.19
C LEU A 275 13.40 -17.56 8.06
N ALA A 276 14.17 -17.71 6.98
CA ALA A 276 15.19 -16.76 6.55
C ALA A 276 14.51 -15.57 5.84
N HIS A 277 13.70 -14.82 6.57
CA HIS A 277 12.60 -14.03 6.04
C HIS A 277 12.97 -12.59 5.66
N ASN A 278 14.25 -12.30 5.38
CA ASN A 278 14.68 -10.98 4.91
C ASN A 278 14.34 -10.74 3.43
N LYS A 279 14.15 -9.45 3.08
CA LYS A 279 13.94 -8.94 1.72
C LYS A 279 14.65 -7.61 1.53
N PHE A 280 15.96 -7.60 1.74
CA PHE A 280 16.75 -6.38 1.60
C PHE A 280 17.88 -6.52 0.57
N LEU A 281 18.27 -5.39 -0.01
CA LEU A 281 19.35 -5.24 -0.96
C LEU A 281 20.17 -4.01 -0.59
N ILE A 282 21.44 -4.18 -0.25
CA ILE A 282 22.40 -3.09 -0.08
C ILE A 282 23.04 -2.79 -1.43
N ILE A 283 23.09 -1.51 -1.78
CA ILE A 283 23.80 -0.99 -2.95
C ILE A 283 25.14 -0.43 -2.47
N CYS A 284 26.22 -0.87 -3.10
CA CYS A 284 27.57 -0.40 -2.85
C CYS A 284 28.23 0.13 -4.12
N ASP A 285 29.21 1.01 -3.97
CA ASP A 285 30.09 1.40 -5.07
C ASP A 285 31.05 0.27 -5.50
N ALA A 286 31.93 0.57 -6.45
CA ALA A 286 32.92 -0.37 -6.98
C ALA A 286 33.95 -0.83 -5.93
N ASP A 287 34.17 -0.03 -4.89
CA ASP A 287 35.08 -0.31 -3.77
C ASP A 287 34.35 -1.00 -2.60
N LYS A 288 33.09 -1.38 -2.79
CA LYS A 288 32.18 -2.02 -1.80
C LYS A 288 31.76 -1.11 -0.65
N ASN A 289 31.89 0.21 -0.79
CA ASN A 289 31.36 1.12 0.22
C ASN A 289 29.82 1.16 0.13
N PRO A 290 29.09 0.96 1.23
CA PRO A 290 27.63 0.97 1.23
C PRO A 290 27.07 2.37 0.99
N LEU A 291 26.11 2.49 0.08
CA LEU A 291 25.51 3.76 -0.36
C LEU A 291 24.04 3.90 0.05
N ALA A 292 23.27 2.84 -0.17
CA ALA A 292 21.83 2.80 0.04
C ALA A 292 21.36 1.38 0.37
N VAL A 293 20.16 1.28 0.93
CA VAL A 293 19.48 0.00 1.15
C VAL A 293 18.06 0.06 0.62
N TRP A 294 17.64 -1.00 -0.05
CA TRP A 294 16.24 -1.35 -0.28
C TRP A 294 15.80 -2.34 0.80
N THR A 295 14.63 -2.14 1.39
CA THR A 295 13.94 -3.14 2.22
C THR A 295 12.42 -3.07 2.00
N GLY A 296 11.66 -3.98 2.62
CA GLY A 296 10.20 -3.97 2.59
C GLY A 296 9.64 -5.38 2.72
N SER A 297 8.41 -5.54 2.25
CA SER A 297 7.65 -6.79 2.37
C SER A 297 7.80 -7.73 1.18
N THR A 298 8.39 -7.26 0.08
CA THR A 298 8.25 -7.89 -1.24
C THR A 298 9.17 -9.09 -1.44
N ASN A 299 8.61 -10.29 -1.60
CA ASN A 299 9.33 -11.45 -2.12
C ASN A 299 9.72 -11.20 -3.59
N TRP A 300 10.92 -11.62 -3.99
CA TRP A 300 11.42 -11.42 -5.35
C TRP A 300 10.94 -12.55 -6.28
N THR A 301 9.63 -12.72 -6.32
CA THR A 301 8.93 -13.75 -7.09
C THR A 301 7.90 -13.09 -8.00
N VAL A 302 7.49 -13.81 -9.04
CA VAL A 302 6.44 -13.37 -9.98
C VAL A 302 5.17 -12.93 -9.24
N THR A 303 4.71 -13.75 -8.28
CA THR A 303 3.50 -13.45 -7.51
C THR A 303 3.72 -12.33 -6.51
N GLY A 304 4.89 -12.24 -5.86
CA GLY A 304 5.26 -11.14 -4.97
C GLY A 304 5.21 -9.79 -5.68
N LEU A 305 5.80 -9.71 -6.88
CA LEU A 305 5.77 -8.48 -7.68
C LEU A 305 4.40 -8.16 -8.26
N CYS A 306 3.63 -9.14 -8.74
CA CYS A 306 2.46 -8.83 -9.57
C CYS A 306 1.09 -9.02 -8.90
N THR A 307 0.98 -9.76 -7.80
CA THR A 307 -0.32 -10.31 -7.36
C THR A 307 -0.63 -10.11 -5.87
N GLN A 308 0.32 -9.54 -5.14
CA GLN A 308 0.23 -9.31 -3.71
C GLN A 308 0.52 -7.83 -3.46
N ALA A 309 -0.37 -7.09 -2.79
CA ALA A 309 -0.07 -5.71 -2.43
C ALA A 309 1.11 -5.68 -1.46
N ASN A 310 2.24 -5.12 -1.91
CA ASN A 310 3.53 -5.09 -1.23
C ASN A 310 4.08 -3.66 -1.19
N ASN A 311 5.08 -3.46 -0.34
CA ASN A 311 5.82 -2.21 -0.23
C ASN A 311 7.33 -2.44 -0.31
N GLY A 312 8.01 -1.40 -0.78
CA GLY A 312 9.45 -1.21 -0.79
C GLY A 312 9.80 0.15 -0.20
N LEU A 313 10.97 0.22 0.43
CA LEU A 313 11.54 1.43 1.01
C LEU A 313 13.01 1.50 0.58
N VAL A 314 13.37 2.59 -0.07
CA VAL A 314 14.78 2.92 -0.32
C VAL A 314 15.21 3.96 0.71
N ILE A 315 16.34 3.72 1.35
CA ILE A 315 17.00 4.66 2.25
C ILE A 315 18.39 4.93 1.68
N GLU A 316 18.58 6.10 1.09
CA GLU A 316 19.87 6.54 0.61
C GLU A 316 20.67 7.11 1.79
N ASN A 317 21.24 6.23 2.61
CA ASN A 317 22.07 6.63 3.73
C ASN A 317 23.19 5.60 3.95
N PRO A 318 24.46 5.98 3.72
CA PRO A 318 25.60 5.07 3.90
C PRO A 318 25.69 4.43 5.28
N ALA A 319 25.29 5.14 6.34
CA ALA A 319 25.34 4.60 7.70
C ALA A 319 24.25 3.54 7.93
N VAL A 320 23.05 3.75 7.40
CA VAL A 320 21.97 2.75 7.41
C VAL A 320 22.35 1.54 6.57
N ALA A 321 22.84 1.77 5.36
CA ALA A 321 23.32 0.73 4.47
C ALA A 321 24.48 -0.09 5.09
N SER A 322 25.36 0.55 5.87
CA SER A 322 26.41 -0.15 6.62
C SER A 322 25.84 -1.08 7.70
N ALA A 323 24.83 -0.65 8.46
CA ALA A 323 24.19 -1.51 9.46
C ALA A 323 23.55 -2.76 8.83
N TYR A 324 22.87 -2.60 7.69
CA TYR A 324 22.36 -3.73 6.91
C TYR A 324 23.47 -4.62 6.35
N LEU A 325 24.58 -4.04 5.89
CA LEU A 325 25.73 -4.81 5.39
C LEU A 325 26.38 -5.62 6.52
N ASP A 326 26.47 -5.07 7.72
CA ASP A 326 27.00 -5.78 8.89
C ASP A 326 26.08 -6.93 9.30
N GLN A 327 24.76 -6.72 9.29
CA GLN A 327 23.80 -7.81 9.49
C GLN A 327 23.92 -8.89 8.41
N TRP A 328 24.05 -8.48 7.14
CA TRP A 328 24.24 -9.41 6.03
C TRP A 328 25.48 -10.28 6.25
N LYS A 329 26.60 -9.71 6.72
CA LYS A 329 27.82 -10.46 7.05
C LYS A 329 27.58 -11.42 8.21
N ALA A 330 26.84 -11.01 9.23
CA ALA A 330 26.54 -11.82 10.40
C ALA A 330 25.71 -13.06 10.02
N ILE A 331 24.63 -12.89 9.25
CA ILE A 331 23.80 -14.01 8.78
C ILE A 331 24.54 -14.89 7.77
N ALA A 332 25.37 -14.30 6.89
CA ALA A 332 26.21 -15.05 5.96
C ALA A 332 27.23 -15.94 6.70
N LYS A 333 27.82 -15.44 7.78
CA LYS A 333 28.75 -16.20 8.64
C LYS A 333 28.04 -17.30 9.42
N ALA A 334 26.79 -17.08 9.81
CA ALA A 334 26.00 -18.02 10.57
C ALA A 334 25.50 -19.22 9.74
N ALA A 335 25.59 -19.18 8.40
CA ALA A 335 25.11 -20.24 7.50
C ALA A 335 23.66 -20.62 7.82
N ASP A 336 23.35 -21.87 8.15
CA ASP A 336 21.98 -22.32 8.48
C ASP A 336 21.61 -22.14 9.97
N ASP A 337 22.58 -21.80 10.82
CA ASP A 337 22.42 -21.77 12.28
C ASP A 337 22.04 -20.38 12.81
N THR A 338 21.29 -20.33 13.91
CA THR A 338 20.99 -19.06 14.60
C THR A 338 21.73 -19.05 15.95
N PRO A 339 23.03 -18.71 15.99
CA PRO A 339 23.79 -18.74 17.23
C PRO A 339 23.29 -17.70 18.22
N GLN A 340 23.47 -17.95 19.52
CA GLN A 340 23.05 -17.01 20.57
C GLN A 340 23.75 -15.65 20.44
N SER A 341 24.97 -15.61 19.89
CA SER A 341 25.66 -14.34 19.62
C SER A 341 24.91 -13.46 18.61
N LEU A 342 24.33 -14.05 17.56
CA LEU A 342 23.51 -13.31 16.59
C LEU A 342 22.25 -12.75 17.27
N LYS A 343 21.62 -13.52 18.16
CA LYS A 343 20.46 -13.03 18.93
C LYS A 343 20.84 -11.89 19.87
N ALA A 344 21.95 -12.03 20.59
CA ALA A 344 22.43 -11.01 21.52
C ALA A 344 22.84 -9.71 20.79
N GLU A 345 23.44 -9.81 19.59
CA GLU A 345 23.72 -8.64 18.74
C GLU A 345 22.42 -7.95 18.30
N ASN A 346 21.41 -8.73 17.91
CA ASN A 346 20.11 -8.22 17.48
C ASN A 346 19.28 -7.57 18.61
N GLU A 347 19.53 -7.89 19.88
CA GLU A 347 18.78 -7.36 21.05
C GLU A 347 18.93 -5.85 21.25
N THR A 348 19.90 -5.21 20.60
CA THR A 348 20.14 -3.77 20.68
C THR A 348 19.62 -3.05 19.44
N PRO A 349 18.80 -1.99 19.58
CA PRO A 349 18.34 -1.21 18.43
C PRO A 349 19.50 -0.46 17.77
N HIS A 350 19.54 -0.47 16.44
CA HIS A 350 20.44 0.37 15.67
C HIS A 350 19.87 1.79 15.56
N LYS A 351 20.24 2.66 16.51
CA LYS A 351 19.98 4.11 16.45
C LYS A 351 21.11 4.81 15.70
N ILE A 352 20.85 5.23 14.48
CA ILE A 352 21.89 5.71 13.56
C ILE A 352 21.96 7.23 13.65
N ALA A 353 23.09 7.76 14.16
CA ALA A 353 23.25 9.20 14.43
C ALA A 353 22.98 10.11 13.21
N ARG A 354 23.26 9.63 11.99
CA ARG A 354 23.00 10.34 10.72
C ARG A 354 21.66 10.01 10.07
N ALA A 355 20.75 9.37 10.80
CA ALA A 355 19.37 9.08 10.39
C ALA A 355 18.45 9.37 11.58
N LYS A 356 18.26 10.66 11.89
CA LYS A 356 17.43 11.10 13.02
C LYS A 356 16.02 10.53 12.87
N GLY A 357 15.46 10.03 13.96
CA GLY A 357 14.12 9.41 13.96
C GLY A 357 14.07 7.99 13.42
N LEU A 358 15.14 7.45 12.84
CA LEU A 358 15.20 6.06 12.39
C LEU A 358 15.75 5.15 13.49
N THR A 359 14.97 4.13 13.83
CA THR A 359 15.41 2.97 14.62
C THR A 359 15.29 1.71 13.76
N LEU A 360 16.38 0.96 13.67
CA LEU A 360 16.43 -0.29 12.91
C LEU A 360 16.62 -1.47 13.87
N TRP A 361 15.79 -2.49 13.69
CA TRP A 361 15.86 -3.77 14.38
C TRP A 361 16.11 -4.90 13.39
N PHE A 362 16.90 -5.88 13.84
CA PHE A 362 17.05 -7.16 13.19
C PHE A 362 16.59 -8.27 14.13
N THR A 363 16.18 -9.39 13.56
CA THR A 363 15.70 -10.55 14.31
C THR A 363 16.45 -11.80 13.84
N PRO A 364 16.46 -12.91 14.60
CA PRO A 364 15.75 -13.13 15.86
C PRO A 364 16.46 -12.54 17.10
N MET A 365 15.70 -12.27 18.15
CA MET A 365 16.16 -11.87 19.50
C MET A 365 15.69 -12.88 20.56
N THR A 366 16.17 -12.74 21.81
CA THR A 366 15.63 -13.53 22.94
C THR A 366 14.36 -12.89 23.49
N GLU A 367 14.39 -11.58 23.71
CA GLU A 367 13.25 -10.78 24.17
C GLU A 367 12.68 -9.93 23.01
N PRO A 368 11.36 -9.67 22.99
CA PRO A 368 10.70 -8.99 21.88
C PRO A 368 10.80 -7.46 21.97
N ASN A 369 12.02 -6.94 22.15
CA ASN A 369 12.29 -5.51 22.38
C ASN A 369 11.76 -4.60 21.24
N ASP A 370 11.73 -5.13 20.02
CA ASP A 370 11.21 -4.45 18.83
C ASP A 370 9.68 -4.27 18.89
N LEU A 371 8.96 -5.29 19.36
CA LEU A 371 7.52 -5.25 19.58
C LEU A 371 7.17 -4.37 20.78
N GLU A 372 7.96 -4.39 21.85
CA GLU A 372 7.76 -3.51 23.01
C GLU A 372 7.86 -2.04 22.61
N GLN A 373 8.94 -1.64 21.92
CA GLN A 373 9.08 -0.25 21.43
C GLN A 373 7.92 0.15 20.50
N ALA A 374 7.55 -0.71 19.56
CA ALA A 374 6.47 -0.40 18.63
C ALA A 374 5.09 -0.34 19.33
N GLY A 375 4.84 -1.21 20.30
CA GLY A 375 3.62 -1.21 21.12
C GLY A 375 3.50 0.08 21.95
N GLU A 376 4.59 0.58 22.52
CA GLU A 376 4.61 1.87 23.21
C GLU A 376 4.24 3.03 22.29
N LEU A 377 4.74 3.04 21.05
CA LEU A 377 4.38 4.06 20.06
C LEU A 377 2.90 3.99 19.69
N ILE A 378 2.36 2.79 19.51
CA ILE A 378 0.92 2.55 19.26
C ILE A 378 0.08 3.08 20.42
N ALA A 379 0.42 2.70 21.66
CA ALA A 379 -0.31 3.13 22.86
C ALA A 379 -0.35 4.65 23.04
N ASN A 380 0.60 5.38 22.45
CA ASN A 380 0.71 6.84 22.53
C ASN A 380 0.09 7.60 21.36
N ALA A 381 -0.55 6.92 20.40
CA ALA A 381 -1.23 7.54 19.27
C ALA A 381 -2.24 8.62 19.71
N LYS A 382 -2.35 9.71 18.94
CA LYS A 382 -3.17 10.88 19.25
C LYS A 382 -4.32 11.11 18.28
N ASN A 383 -4.08 10.90 17.00
CA ASN A 383 -5.04 11.18 15.93
C ASN A 383 -5.57 9.90 15.29
N GLY A 384 -4.69 8.96 14.96
CA GLY A 384 -5.11 7.73 14.30
C GLY A 384 -4.00 6.78 13.92
N ILE A 385 -4.41 5.56 13.59
CA ILE A 385 -3.52 4.46 13.23
C ILE A 385 -4.03 3.82 11.95
N LEU A 386 -3.17 3.76 10.94
CA LEU A 386 -3.42 3.10 9.67
C LEU A 386 -2.51 1.88 9.51
N PHE A 387 -3.00 0.75 9.00
CA PHE A 387 -2.14 -0.42 8.86
C PHE A 387 -2.52 -1.39 7.73
N LEU A 388 -1.50 -2.11 7.25
CA LEU A 388 -1.62 -3.29 6.38
C LEU A 388 -0.80 -4.41 7.01
N MET A 389 -1.42 -5.56 7.24
CA MET A 389 -0.76 -6.71 7.87
C MET A 389 -1.06 -8.00 7.12
N PHE A 390 0.00 -8.72 6.75
CA PHE A 390 -0.14 -10.05 6.16
C PHE A 390 -0.63 -11.08 7.20
N ASN A 391 0.19 -11.37 8.21
CA ASN A 391 -0.13 -12.42 9.18
C ASN A 391 0.58 -12.16 10.52
N PRO A 392 0.05 -11.27 11.37
CA PRO A 392 0.68 -10.94 12.65
C PRO A 392 0.63 -12.11 13.64
N GLY A 393 -0.35 -13.00 13.49
CA GLY A 393 -0.62 -14.07 14.44
C GLY A 393 -1.62 -13.66 15.52
N PRO A 394 -2.02 -14.59 16.41
CA PRO A 394 -3.21 -14.40 17.25
C PRO A 394 -2.96 -13.67 18.57
N ARG A 395 -1.73 -13.60 19.08
CA ARG A 395 -1.41 -13.11 20.44
C ARG A 395 -0.03 -12.45 20.50
N GLY A 396 0.09 -11.41 21.34
CA GLY A 396 1.35 -10.69 21.58
C GLY A 396 1.84 -9.96 20.33
N THR A 397 0.91 -9.47 19.51
CA THR A 397 1.20 -8.83 18.22
C THR A 397 0.85 -7.35 18.27
N LEU A 398 1.44 -6.54 17.40
CA LEU A 398 1.06 -5.13 17.27
C LEU A 398 -0.40 -4.93 16.85
N LEU A 399 -1.02 -5.93 16.20
CA LEU A 399 -2.45 -5.92 15.95
C LEU A 399 -3.26 -6.00 17.25
N ASN A 400 -2.79 -6.76 18.25
CA ASN A 400 -3.46 -6.83 19.54
C ASN A 400 -3.39 -5.48 20.26
N ASP A 401 -2.26 -4.78 20.19
CA ASP A 401 -2.09 -3.45 20.78
C ASP A 401 -3.04 -2.43 20.14
N ILE A 402 -3.19 -2.48 18.81
CA ILE A 402 -4.16 -1.63 18.08
C ILE A 402 -5.61 -1.99 18.47
N ILE A 403 -5.95 -3.29 18.56
CA ILE A 403 -7.28 -3.74 19.00
C ILE A 403 -7.58 -3.23 20.41
N GLU A 404 -6.59 -3.18 21.29
CA GLU A 404 -6.73 -2.71 22.66
C GLU A 404 -7.15 -1.23 22.72
N LEU A 405 -6.65 -0.39 21.81
CA LEU A 405 -7.09 1.00 21.69
C LEU A 405 -8.49 1.14 21.07
N ALA A 406 -8.90 0.15 20.27
CA ALA A 406 -10.12 0.22 19.48
C ALA A 406 -11.37 -0.41 20.13
N ALA A 407 -11.18 -1.26 21.15
CA ALA A 407 -12.25 -2.06 21.73
C ALA A 407 -12.89 -1.36 22.95
N PRO A 408 -14.20 -1.07 22.99
CA PRO A 408 -14.85 -0.42 24.14
C PRO A 408 -14.73 -1.17 25.47
N SER A 409 -14.47 -2.48 25.42
CA SER A 409 -14.25 -3.32 26.60
C SER A 409 -12.83 -3.19 27.17
N SER A 410 -11.92 -2.54 26.46
CA SER A 410 -10.53 -2.34 26.87
C SER A 410 -10.41 -1.16 27.84
N GLN A 411 -9.46 -1.25 28.77
CA GLN A 411 -9.12 -0.13 29.65
C GLN A 411 -8.40 1.00 28.90
N ASN A 412 -7.75 0.68 27.78
CA ASN A 412 -7.04 1.64 26.94
C ASN A 412 -7.87 2.10 25.74
N PHE A 413 -9.18 1.84 25.75
CA PHE A 413 -10.09 2.30 24.69
C PHE A 413 -10.00 3.81 24.51
N ASN A 414 -9.67 4.25 23.31
CA ASN A 414 -9.66 5.66 22.95
C ASN A 414 -10.66 5.87 21.81
N PRO A 415 -11.89 6.36 22.10
CA PRO A 415 -12.93 6.52 21.11
C PRO A 415 -12.66 7.64 20.12
N ASP A 416 -11.61 8.44 20.25
CA ASP A 416 -11.31 9.58 19.36
C ASP A 416 -10.35 9.22 18.24
N LEU A 417 -9.59 8.13 18.38
CA LEU A 417 -8.68 7.67 17.33
C LEU A 417 -9.44 7.29 16.06
N TYR A 418 -8.88 7.68 14.91
CA TYR A 418 -9.22 7.16 13.60
C TYR A 418 -8.37 5.95 13.28
N ILE A 419 -8.94 4.74 13.39
CA ILE A 419 -8.22 3.48 13.16
C ILE A 419 -8.77 2.77 11.93
N GLN A 420 -7.94 2.54 10.92
CA GLN A 420 -8.32 1.82 9.69
C GLN A 420 -7.21 0.87 9.26
N GLY A 421 -7.57 -0.27 8.70
CA GLY A 421 -6.55 -1.15 8.15
C GLY A 421 -7.06 -2.37 7.42
N VAL A 422 -6.14 -3.11 6.80
CA VAL A 422 -6.44 -4.37 6.13
C VAL A 422 -5.54 -5.46 6.69
N VAL A 423 -6.16 -6.56 7.10
CA VAL A 423 -5.43 -7.79 7.44
C VAL A 423 -5.72 -8.82 6.36
N ASN A 424 -4.70 -9.49 5.83
CA ASN A 424 -4.87 -10.42 4.73
C ASN A 424 -5.81 -11.60 5.06
N GLN A 425 -5.75 -12.08 6.31
CA GLN A 425 -6.62 -13.14 6.83
C GLN A 425 -6.84 -12.94 8.33
N ASN A 426 -7.93 -13.50 8.86
CA ASN A 426 -8.15 -13.51 10.31
C ASN A 426 -7.01 -14.31 10.99
N PRO A 427 -6.19 -13.68 11.84
CA PRO A 427 -5.02 -14.34 12.43
C PRO A 427 -5.39 -15.26 13.63
N GLY A 428 -6.67 -15.34 14.01
CA GLY A 428 -7.16 -16.14 15.12
C GLY A 428 -7.94 -17.40 14.73
N THR A 429 -7.67 -18.51 15.44
CA THR A 429 -8.48 -19.73 15.40
C THR A 429 -9.88 -19.48 15.98
N ALA A 430 -10.85 -20.35 15.70
CA ALA A 430 -12.28 -20.18 16.01
C ALA A 430 -12.65 -19.74 17.45
N LYS A 431 -11.72 -19.76 18.41
CA LYS A 431 -11.91 -19.27 19.80
C LYS A 431 -11.61 -17.78 20.01
N ASN A 432 -10.69 -17.17 19.25
CA ASN A 432 -10.28 -15.77 19.39
C ASN A 432 -10.19 -15.10 18.01
N PRO A 433 -11.29 -14.97 17.24
CA PRO A 433 -11.25 -14.21 15.99
C PRO A 433 -10.76 -12.79 16.28
N VAL A 434 -10.05 -12.15 15.34
CA VAL A 434 -9.89 -10.69 15.40
C VAL A 434 -11.28 -10.09 15.36
N THR A 435 -11.74 -9.67 16.54
CA THR A 435 -13.05 -9.08 16.80
C THR A 435 -13.03 -7.63 16.32
N LEU A 436 -12.75 -7.42 15.04
CA LEU A 436 -12.88 -6.10 14.39
C LEU A 436 -13.64 -6.15 13.07
N PHE A 437 -13.89 -7.33 12.48
CA PHE A 437 -15.14 -7.68 11.76
C PHE A 437 -15.22 -9.22 11.55
N ASN A 438 -16.28 -9.85 12.06
CA ASN A 438 -16.68 -11.21 11.69
C ASN A 438 -18.10 -11.14 11.12
N ARG A 439 -18.27 -11.50 9.85
CA ARG A 439 -19.51 -12.04 9.27
C ARG A 439 -20.84 -11.43 9.75
N GLY A 440 -21.05 -10.13 9.51
CA GLY A 440 -22.41 -9.56 9.43
C GLY A 440 -22.91 -8.77 10.62
N ASP A 441 -22.24 -8.77 11.77
CA ASP A 441 -22.63 -7.92 12.91
C ASP A 441 -21.64 -6.76 13.12
N ARG A 442 -22.15 -5.51 13.10
CA ARG A 442 -21.40 -4.31 13.50
C ARG A 442 -21.15 -4.38 14.99
N ILE A 443 -19.88 -4.51 15.40
CA ILE A 443 -19.46 -4.19 16.76
C ILE A 443 -19.11 -2.70 16.77
N GLU A 444 -19.52 -1.98 17.82
CA GLU A 444 -19.16 -0.58 18.05
C GLU A 444 -17.68 -0.43 18.43
N ALA A 445 -16.76 -0.91 17.60
CA ALA A 445 -15.35 -0.52 17.69
C ALA A 445 -15.12 0.76 16.89
N ASN A 446 -14.23 1.64 17.35
CA ASN A 446 -13.80 2.82 16.58
C ASN A 446 -12.64 2.50 15.62
N ALA A 447 -12.45 1.22 15.31
CA ALA A 447 -11.63 0.74 14.20
C ALA A 447 -12.51 0.12 13.11
N ASP A 448 -12.04 0.18 11.87
CA ASP A 448 -12.64 -0.60 10.79
C ASP A 448 -11.53 -1.31 10.02
N VAL A 449 -11.55 -2.63 10.15
CA VAL A 449 -10.51 -3.53 9.68
C VAL A 449 -11.13 -4.48 8.68
N VAL A 450 -10.67 -4.42 7.43
CA VAL A 450 -11.30 -5.14 6.33
C VAL A 450 -10.47 -6.36 5.92
N LEU A 451 -11.14 -7.41 5.45
CA LEU A 451 -10.51 -8.52 4.74
C LEU A 451 -10.63 -8.31 3.22
N PRO A 452 -9.66 -8.78 2.42
CA PRO A 452 -9.75 -8.72 0.97
C PRO A 452 -11.06 -9.28 0.39
N ALA A 453 -11.62 -8.58 -0.59
CA ALA A 453 -12.91 -8.88 -1.23
C ALA A 453 -12.88 -8.52 -2.73
N ALA A 454 -13.86 -9.02 -3.50
CA ALA A 454 -14.01 -8.84 -4.95
C ALA A 454 -15.48 -8.57 -5.33
N ILE A 455 -15.72 -7.88 -6.44
CA ILE A 455 -17.04 -7.84 -7.08
C ILE A 455 -17.28 -9.21 -7.74
N ASN A 456 -18.22 -9.99 -7.22
CA ASN A 456 -18.47 -11.37 -7.66
C ASN A 456 -19.61 -11.51 -8.69
N GLU A 457 -20.21 -10.40 -9.11
CA GLU A 457 -21.33 -10.31 -10.05
C GLU A 457 -21.15 -9.12 -11.00
N ARG A 458 -21.77 -9.14 -12.19
CA ARG A 458 -21.78 -7.96 -13.06
C ARG A 458 -22.73 -6.90 -12.51
N LEU A 459 -22.28 -5.65 -12.46
CA LEU A 459 -23.06 -4.48 -12.06
C LEU A 459 -23.19 -3.49 -13.23
N LYS A 460 -24.02 -2.46 -13.07
CA LYS A 460 -24.26 -1.43 -14.10
C LYS A 460 -22.96 -0.82 -14.63
N PHE A 461 -22.03 -0.46 -13.74
CA PHE A 461 -20.75 0.17 -14.10
C PHE A 461 -19.52 -0.73 -13.90
N TRP A 462 -19.69 -1.93 -13.34
CA TRP A 462 -18.57 -2.81 -12.99
C TRP A 462 -18.76 -4.21 -13.56
N THR A 463 -17.64 -4.83 -13.92
CA THR A 463 -17.60 -6.24 -14.26
C THR A 463 -17.20 -7.11 -13.08
N LYS A 464 -17.41 -8.41 -13.24
CA LYS A 464 -17.02 -9.42 -12.26
C LYS A 464 -15.51 -9.51 -12.18
N GLU A 465 -14.99 -9.47 -10.96
CA GLU A 465 -13.56 -9.47 -10.64
C GLU A 465 -13.06 -10.85 -10.23
N LEU A 466 -11.75 -11.07 -10.42
CA LEU A 466 -11.03 -12.15 -9.80
C LEU A 466 -10.48 -11.69 -8.45
N LEU A 467 -10.82 -12.39 -7.36
CA LEU A 467 -10.34 -12.02 -6.02
C LEU A 467 -8.81 -12.17 -5.90
N LYS A 468 -8.30 -13.29 -6.38
CA LYS A 468 -6.88 -13.65 -6.39
C LYS A 468 -6.63 -14.74 -7.42
N LEU A 469 -5.39 -14.90 -7.85
CA LEU A 469 -5.00 -16.08 -8.63
C LEU A 469 -5.16 -17.36 -7.79
N PRO A 470 -5.48 -18.51 -8.41
CA PRO A 470 -5.55 -19.79 -7.70
C PRO A 470 -4.27 -20.15 -6.94
N THR A 471 -3.11 -19.75 -7.49
CA THR A 471 -1.78 -19.96 -6.93
C THR A 471 -1.35 -18.88 -5.93
N ALA A 472 -2.11 -17.79 -5.78
CA ALA A 472 -1.76 -16.72 -4.85
C ALA A 472 -2.19 -17.07 -3.40
N HIS A 473 -1.22 -17.01 -2.51
CA HIS A 473 -1.41 -17.27 -1.07
C HIS A 473 -1.75 -16.00 -0.27
N ALA A 474 -1.49 -14.82 -0.81
CA ALA A 474 -1.77 -13.53 -0.20
C ALA A 474 -2.43 -12.57 -1.20
N MET A 475 -3.20 -11.61 -0.69
CA MET A 475 -3.73 -10.45 -1.42
C MET A 475 -3.12 -9.16 -0.87
N VAL A 476 -2.97 -9.06 0.46
CA VAL A 476 -2.17 -8.03 1.13
C VAL A 476 -0.95 -8.70 1.75
N HIS A 477 0.24 -8.32 1.30
CA HIS A 477 1.50 -8.81 1.83
C HIS A 477 2.36 -7.71 2.47
N SER A 478 1.98 -6.44 2.32
CA SER A 478 2.53 -5.33 3.09
C SER A 478 2.51 -5.61 4.60
N LYS A 479 3.56 -5.14 5.28
CA LYS A 479 3.68 -5.08 6.73
C LYS A 479 3.99 -3.64 7.10
N VAL A 480 2.93 -2.87 7.33
CA VAL A 480 3.02 -1.41 7.52
C VAL A 480 2.09 -1.00 8.64
N ILE A 481 2.58 -0.17 9.54
CA ILE A 481 1.77 0.62 10.48
C ILE A 481 2.20 2.08 10.32
N VAL A 482 1.22 2.98 10.24
CA VAL A 482 1.42 4.43 10.25
C VAL A 482 0.61 5.00 11.41
N ILE A 483 1.25 5.83 12.23
CA ILE A 483 0.64 6.51 13.38
C ILE A 483 0.73 8.00 13.13
N ASP A 484 -0.39 8.71 13.33
CA ASP A 484 -0.49 10.16 13.31
C ASP A 484 0.26 10.83 12.12
N PRO A 485 0.02 10.40 10.86
CA PRO A 485 0.81 10.84 9.70
C PRO A 485 0.77 12.36 9.47
N PHE A 486 -0.25 13.04 10.01
CA PHE A 486 -0.48 14.47 9.88
C PHE A 486 -0.32 15.22 11.21
N GLY A 487 0.08 14.52 12.28
CA GLY A 487 0.26 15.08 13.62
C GLY A 487 1.70 15.56 13.86
N GLU A 488 1.98 15.99 15.09
CA GLU A 488 3.30 16.49 15.49
C GLU A 488 4.38 15.39 15.56
N ARG A 489 3.98 14.13 15.72
CA ARG A 489 4.88 12.97 15.87
C ARG A 489 4.45 11.82 14.95
N PRO A 490 4.58 11.97 13.63
CA PRO A 490 4.25 10.89 12.70
C PRO A 490 5.22 9.72 12.88
N VAL A 491 4.70 8.50 12.81
CA VAL A 491 5.49 7.27 12.87
C VAL A 491 5.14 6.37 11.71
N LEU A 492 6.16 5.84 11.03
CA LEU A 492 6.05 4.76 10.07
C LEU A 492 6.81 3.54 10.58
N MET A 493 6.18 2.37 10.52
CA MET A 493 6.80 1.08 10.82
C MET A 493 6.67 0.14 9.63
N THR A 494 7.79 -0.42 9.15
CA THR A 494 7.77 -1.39 8.04
C THR A 494 9.00 -2.30 8.01
N GLY A 495 9.12 -3.14 7.00
CA GLY A 495 10.20 -4.11 6.81
C GLY A 495 9.62 -5.45 6.35
N SER A 496 10.38 -6.52 6.58
CA SER A 496 9.91 -7.88 6.31
C SER A 496 9.09 -8.46 7.47
N HIS A 497 9.21 -7.85 8.65
CA HIS A 497 8.67 -8.29 9.92
C HIS A 497 7.15 -8.44 9.91
N ASN A 498 6.64 -9.62 10.30
CA ASN A 498 5.20 -9.86 10.40
C ASN A 498 4.53 -9.23 11.62
N MET A 499 5.25 -8.50 12.49
CA MET A 499 4.69 -7.75 13.63
C MET A 499 4.08 -8.64 14.72
N GLY A 500 4.72 -9.78 14.98
CA GLY A 500 4.32 -10.71 16.06
C GLY A 500 5.47 -11.57 16.56
N PRO A 501 5.27 -12.36 17.64
CA PRO A 501 6.35 -12.96 18.41
C PRO A 501 7.26 -13.91 17.64
N ARG A 502 6.72 -14.60 16.62
CA ARG A 502 7.52 -15.49 15.77
C ARG A 502 8.49 -14.70 14.86
N ALA A 503 8.07 -13.54 14.38
CA ALA A 503 8.93 -12.68 13.58
C ALA A 503 10.08 -12.13 14.44
N SER A 504 9.78 -11.70 15.66
CA SER A 504 10.76 -11.15 16.60
C SER A 504 11.73 -12.20 17.18
N GLY A 505 11.23 -13.36 17.64
CA GLY A 505 12.05 -14.33 18.39
C GLY A 505 12.60 -15.51 17.59
N VAL A 506 12.10 -15.75 16.36
CA VAL A 506 12.40 -16.99 15.61
C VAL A 506 12.95 -16.75 14.21
N ASN A 507 12.30 -15.90 13.41
CA ASN A 507 12.66 -15.68 12.02
C ASN A 507 13.80 -14.67 11.87
N ASP A 508 14.53 -14.73 10.76
CA ASP A 508 15.42 -13.64 10.34
C ASP A 508 14.58 -12.57 9.62
N GLU A 509 14.47 -11.38 10.18
CA GLU A 509 13.68 -10.26 9.65
C GLU A 509 14.45 -8.95 9.86
N ASN A 510 13.93 -7.89 9.24
CA ASN A 510 14.27 -6.53 9.61
C ASN A 510 13.00 -5.71 9.85
N PHE A 511 13.08 -4.78 10.79
CA PHE A 511 11.98 -3.92 11.19
C PHE A 511 12.49 -2.49 11.37
N VAL A 512 11.93 -1.57 10.61
CA VAL A 512 12.33 -0.17 10.52
C VAL A 512 11.22 0.68 11.11
N ILE A 513 11.55 1.48 12.11
CA ILE A 513 10.68 2.49 12.73
C ILE A 513 11.25 3.86 12.35
N ILE A 514 10.42 4.72 11.76
CA ILE A 514 10.78 6.08 11.32
C ILE A 514 9.82 7.05 12.01
N GLU A 515 10.36 7.89 12.89
CA GLU A 515 9.65 8.93 13.62
C GLU A 515 9.97 10.31 13.01
N GLY A 516 8.97 11.18 12.89
CA GLY A 516 9.12 12.57 12.49
C GLY A 516 9.12 12.85 10.98
N ASN A 517 9.16 11.82 10.12
CA ASN A 517 9.04 12.00 8.67
C ASN A 517 7.56 11.97 8.24
N GLY A 518 6.88 13.12 8.33
CA GLY A 518 5.45 13.26 8.01
C GLY A 518 5.12 13.07 6.53
N GLU A 519 6.01 13.47 5.61
CA GLU A 519 5.81 13.28 4.18
C GLU A 519 5.79 11.79 3.82
N LEU A 520 6.77 11.02 4.31
CA LEU A 520 6.82 9.57 4.08
C LEU A 520 5.65 8.85 4.76
N ALA A 521 5.29 9.25 5.98
CA ALA A 521 4.12 8.71 6.67
C ALA A 521 2.82 8.99 5.89
N SER A 522 2.69 10.18 5.30
CA SER A 522 1.57 10.57 4.44
C SER A 522 1.49 9.73 3.15
N GLU A 523 2.61 9.47 2.48
CA GLU A 523 2.65 8.61 1.29
C GLU A 523 2.19 7.18 1.62
N TYR A 524 2.67 6.60 2.72
CA TYR A 524 2.19 5.30 3.20
C TYR A 524 0.72 5.34 3.63
N ALA A 525 0.27 6.39 4.31
CA ALA A 525 -1.14 6.57 4.69
C ALA A 525 -2.06 6.59 3.46
N THR A 526 -1.67 7.33 2.42
CA THR A 526 -2.33 7.36 1.12
C THR A 526 -2.47 5.96 0.54
N LYS A 527 -1.39 5.17 0.55
CA LYS A 527 -1.43 3.82 0.00
C LYS A 527 -2.26 2.83 0.82
N ILE A 528 -2.17 2.90 2.15
CA ILE A 528 -3.02 2.09 3.04
C ILE A 528 -4.49 2.36 2.72
N MET A 529 -4.84 3.63 2.52
CA MET A 529 -6.20 4.06 2.33
C MET A 529 -6.74 3.79 0.93
N GLU A 530 -5.88 3.77 -0.11
CA GLU A 530 -6.23 3.16 -1.40
C GLU A 530 -6.69 1.70 -1.20
N ILE A 531 -5.83 0.87 -0.62
CA ILE A 531 -6.07 -0.57 -0.47
C ILE A 531 -7.29 -0.82 0.41
N TYR A 532 -7.38 -0.10 1.52
CA TYR A 532 -8.50 -0.18 2.45
C TYR A 532 -9.83 0.19 1.77
N ASN A 533 -9.91 1.34 1.09
CA ASN A 533 -11.16 1.80 0.46
C ASN A 533 -11.65 0.84 -0.63
N GLN A 534 -10.72 0.26 -1.40
CA GLN A 534 -11.00 -0.76 -2.40
C GLN A 534 -11.67 -1.99 -1.75
N TYR A 535 -11.07 -2.57 -0.72
CA TYR A 535 -11.63 -3.77 -0.10
C TYR A 535 -12.88 -3.48 0.73
N ARG A 536 -12.93 -2.33 1.42
CA ARG A 536 -14.06 -1.94 2.26
C ARG A 536 -15.36 -1.85 1.46
N TRP A 537 -15.32 -1.20 0.30
CA TRP A 537 -16.49 -1.07 -0.55
C TRP A 537 -16.96 -2.43 -1.10
N ARG A 538 -16.03 -3.32 -1.44
CA ARG A 538 -16.37 -4.68 -1.88
C ARG A 538 -16.99 -5.51 -0.77
N ALA A 539 -16.44 -5.42 0.45
CA ALA A 539 -16.98 -6.08 1.62
C ALA A 539 -18.39 -5.58 1.95
N SER A 540 -18.63 -4.26 1.91
CA SER A 540 -19.95 -3.70 2.17
C SER A 540 -21.00 -4.11 1.13
N ARG A 541 -20.60 -4.23 -0.15
CA ARG A 541 -21.47 -4.75 -1.22
C ARG A 541 -21.94 -6.19 -0.97
N GLN A 542 -21.04 -7.05 -0.50
CA GLN A 542 -21.36 -8.46 -0.25
C GLN A 542 -22.31 -8.66 0.94
N THR A 543 -22.25 -7.76 1.94
CA THR A 543 -23.03 -7.88 3.18
C THR A 543 -24.31 -7.05 3.18
N ALA A 544 -24.41 -5.99 2.37
CA ALA A 544 -25.60 -5.15 2.32
C ALA A 544 -26.82 -5.90 1.72
N PRO A 545 -28.02 -5.74 2.32
CA PRO A 545 -29.28 -6.17 1.71
C PRO A 545 -29.43 -5.58 0.31
N GLU A 546 -29.99 -6.34 -0.64
CA GLU A 546 -30.07 -5.94 -2.05
C GLU A 546 -30.68 -4.54 -2.26
N ALA A 547 -31.78 -4.23 -1.54
CA ALA A 547 -32.45 -2.94 -1.59
C ALA A 547 -31.61 -1.76 -1.09
N GLN A 548 -30.55 -2.01 -0.31
CA GLN A 548 -29.64 -1.01 0.25
C GLN A 548 -28.32 -0.93 -0.51
N ARG A 549 -28.11 -1.80 -1.50
CA ARG A 549 -26.89 -1.81 -2.30
C ARG A 549 -26.84 -0.59 -3.19
N TRP A 550 -25.75 0.16 -3.07
CA TRP A 550 -25.50 1.33 -3.91
C TRP A 550 -25.43 0.96 -5.40
N SER A 551 -26.16 1.69 -6.25
CA SER A 551 -26.38 1.39 -7.68
C SER A 551 -25.91 2.49 -8.64
N GLY A 552 -25.36 3.60 -8.12
CA GLY A 552 -24.88 4.74 -8.91
C GLY A 552 -25.01 6.05 -8.13
N LEU A 553 -24.65 7.17 -8.76
CA LEU A 553 -24.80 8.50 -8.16
C LEU A 553 -26.27 8.81 -7.88
N ALA A 554 -26.55 9.45 -6.75
CA ALA A 554 -27.89 9.91 -6.40
C ALA A 554 -28.25 11.20 -7.16
N ASP A 555 -29.46 11.30 -7.70
CA ASP A 555 -29.98 12.55 -8.29
C ASP A 555 -30.67 13.44 -7.23
N ASN A 556 -30.03 13.60 -6.06
CA ASN A 556 -30.41 14.52 -4.99
C ASN A 556 -29.17 14.94 -4.20
N ASP A 557 -29.35 15.79 -3.19
CA ASP A 557 -28.28 16.35 -2.35
C ASP A 557 -28.11 15.65 -0.99
N ALA A 558 -28.90 14.59 -0.73
CA ALA A 558 -28.93 13.85 0.54
C ALA A 558 -27.69 12.98 0.79
N TRP A 559 -26.78 12.86 -0.17
CA TRP A 559 -25.53 12.08 -0.03
C TRP A 559 -24.44 12.81 0.79
N GLN A 560 -24.58 14.13 0.97
CA GLN A 560 -23.64 15.00 1.69
C GLN A 560 -23.61 14.68 3.20
N ILE A 561 -22.47 14.96 3.86
CA ILE A 561 -22.20 14.63 5.29
C ILE A 561 -23.08 15.43 6.29
N GLY A 562 -24.00 16.28 5.82
CA GLY A 562 -24.80 17.16 6.69
C GLY A 562 -26.15 17.61 6.12
N ALA A 563 -26.91 16.70 5.49
CA ALA A 563 -28.22 17.03 4.91
C ALA A 563 -29.19 17.71 5.92
N PRO A 564 -29.99 18.73 5.52
CA PRO A 564 -30.97 19.39 6.38
C PRO A 564 -31.99 18.39 6.94
N GLY A 565 -32.19 18.37 8.27
CA GLY A 565 -33.09 17.42 8.94
C GLY A 565 -32.42 16.16 9.50
N ALA A 566 -31.09 16.13 9.49
CA ALA A 566 -30.24 15.15 10.16
C ALA A 566 -30.63 14.85 11.64
N ASP A 567 -31.15 13.65 11.92
CA ASP A 567 -31.38 13.16 13.29
C ASP A 567 -30.10 12.49 13.83
N ALA A 568 -29.56 13.04 14.91
CA ALA A 568 -28.37 12.55 15.60
C ALA A 568 -28.48 11.08 16.10
N LYS A 569 -29.69 10.52 16.23
CA LYS A 569 -29.92 9.10 16.62
C LYS A 569 -29.82 8.12 15.45
N THR A 570 -29.97 8.56 14.21
CA THR A 570 -29.91 7.71 13.01
C THR A 570 -28.61 7.88 12.21
N GLN A 571 -27.80 8.91 12.50
CA GLN A 571 -26.62 9.31 11.72
C GLN A 571 -25.25 9.07 12.38
N SER A 572 -25.06 7.94 13.07
CA SER A 572 -23.72 7.55 13.55
C SER A 572 -22.67 7.49 12.42
N TYR A 573 -23.12 7.29 11.18
CA TYR A 573 -22.29 7.26 9.97
C TYR A 573 -21.68 8.62 9.60
N ASP A 574 -22.39 9.74 9.82
CA ASP A 574 -21.89 11.07 9.46
C ASP A 574 -20.81 11.56 10.43
N LYS A 575 -20.92 11.24 11.72
CA LYS A 575 -19.85 11.48 12.71
C LYS A 575 -18.54 10.79 12.33
N ARG A 576 -18.63 9.58 11.79
CA ARG A 576 -17.46 8.83 11.33
C ARG A 576 -16.79 9.48 10.12
N ARG A 577 -17.58 9.96 9.15
CA ARG A 577 -17.05 10.68 7.99
C ARG A 577 -16.44 12.03 8.37
N LEU A 578 -17.05 12.74 9.34
CA LEU A 578 -16.48 13.98 9.88
C LEU A 578 -15.14 13.72 10.58
N ARG A 579 -15.01 12.65 11.36
CA ARG A 579 -13.75 12.26 11.98
C ARG A 579 -12.70 11.86 10.95
N GLU A 580 -13.10 11.11 9.94
CA GLU A 580 -12.22 10.76 8.83
C GLU A 580 -11.68 12.03 8.15
N LEU A 581 -12.54 13.01 7.84
CA LEU A 581 -12.09 14.29 7.32
C LEU A 581 -11.17 15.04 8.31
N ALA A 582 -11.53 15.10 9.59
CA ALA A 582 -10.68 15.72 10.61
C ALA A 582 -9.27 15.11 10.61
N PHE A 583 -9.17 13.78 10.61
CA PHE A 583 -7.90 13.05 10.55
C PHE A 583 -7.06 13.47 9.33
N TRP A 584 -7.65 13.45 8.12
CA TRP A 584 -6.91 13.81 6.90
C TRP A 584 -6.49 15.27 6.83
N PHE A 585 -7.23 16.16 7.49
CA PHE A 585 -6.89 17.58 7.64
C PHE A 585 -5.92 17.85 8.80
N GLY A 586 -5.42 16.81 9.49
CA GLY A 586 -4.53 16.95 10.65
C GLY A 586 -5.20 17.58 11.87
N LYS A 587 -6.53 17.51 11.96
CA LYS A 587 -7.33 18.01 13.09
C LYS A 587 -7.56 16.89 14.10
N SER A 588 -7.31 17.19 15.37
CA SER A 588 -7.56 16.30 16.53
C SER A 588 -9.03 16.29 16.93
#